data_AF-A0A926IQB5-F1
#
_entry.id   AF-A0A926IQB5-F1
#
_cell.length_a   1.000
_cell.length_b   1.000
_cell.length_c   1.000
_cell.angle_alpha   90.00
_cell.angle_beta   90.00
_cell.angle_gamma   90.00
#
_symmetry.space_group_name_H-M   'P 1'
#
loop_
_entity.id
_entity.type
_entity.pdbx_description
1 polymer ?
#
loop_
_entity_poly.entity_id
_entity_poly.type
_entity_poly.pdbx_seq_one_letter_code
_entity_poly.pdbx_strand_id
1 'polypeptide(L)'
;MNNWNCIVRFLCSFFNVFDAYIIEVRIRKDEVEGVIMYTDDDMQRFVWHYSNLNHLKMATELLDILKQKEWISIDKIIVSEKELIKYLEEIGWNMDDINNVLFFLVSLNINMIDEGEETDMFFVHF
;
A
#
# COMPACT_ATOMS: atom_id res chain seq x y z
N MET A 1 11.68 15.25 8.49
CA MET A 1 11.10 14.76 7.21
C MET A 1 9.60 14.99 7.32
N ASN A 2 8.96 15.71 6.40
CA ASN A 2 7.51 15.94 6.50
C ASN A 2 6.78 14.61 6.28
N ASN A 3 5.96 14.19 7.26
CA ASN A 3 5.20 12.94 7.21
C ASN A 3 4.36 12.81 5.93
N TRP A 4 3.94 13.94 5.34
CA TRP A 4 3.18 13.99 4.09
C TRP A 4 3.90 13.36 2.91
N ASN A 5 5.22 13.55 2.78
CA ASN A 5 5.96 12.94 1.67
C ASN A 5 6.02 11.42 1.79
N CYS A 6 6.13 10.90 3.02
CA CYS A 6 6.10 9.47 3.27
C CYS A 6 4.73 8.86 2.97
N ILE A 7 3.65 9.55 3.38
CA ILE A 7 2.27 9.15 3.10
C ILE A 7 2.02 9.08 1.60
N VAL A 8 2.31 10.16 0.86
CA VAL A 8 2.09 10.19 -0.60
C VAL A 8 2.91 9.11 -1.29
N ARG A 9 4.19 8.96 -0.93
CA ARG A 9 5.06 7.94 -1.54
C ARG A 9 4.53 6.53 -1.31
N PHE A 10 4.05 6.25 -0.10
CA PHE A 10 3.42 4.98 0.24
C PHE A 10 2.16 4.74 -0.58
N LEU A 11 1.23 5.70 -0.61
CA LEU A 11 -0.01 5.55 -1.37
C LEU A 11 0.28 5.34 -2.87
N CYS A 12 1.28 6.02 -3.43
CA CYS A 12 1.72 5.79 -4.79
C CYS A 12 2.20 4.35 -5.02
N SER A 13 3.02 3.80 -4.12
CA SER A 13 3.45 2.38 -4.22
C SER A 13 2.28 1.42 -4.01
N PHE A 14 1.38 1.71 -3.08
CA PHE A 14 0.22 0.89 -2.77
C PHE A 14 -0.73 0.80 -3.97
N PHE A 15 -1.16 1.92 -4.53
CA PHE A 15 -2.06 1.93 -5.68
C PHE A 15 -1.43 1.41 -6.97
N ASN A 16 -0.10 1.53 -7.12
CA ASN A 16 0.62 0.94 -8.25
C ASN A 16 0.50 -0.60 -8.27
N VAL A 17 0.30 -1.25 -7.12
CA VAL A 17 0.02 -2.69 -7.09
C VAL A 17 -1.27 -3.01 -7.85
N PHE A 18 -2.29 -2.17 -7.70
CA PHE A 18 -3.59 -2.25 -8.37
C PHE A 18 -3.61 -1.64 -9.78
N ASP A 19 -2.43 -1.38 -10.36
CA ASP A 19 -2.28 -0.69 -11.66
C ASP A 19 -3.00 0.67 -11.72
N ALA A 20 -3.00 1.37 -10.60
CA ALA A 20 -3.61 2.69 -10.45
C ALA A 20 -2.60 3.74 -9.97
N TYR A 21 -2.89 5.00 -10.25
CA TYR A 21 -2.08 6.14 -9.79
C TYR A 21 -2.94 7.26 -9.24
N ILE A 22 -2.39 7.98 -8.27
CA ILE A 22 -3.07 9.08 -7.59
C ILE A 22 -3.09 10.30 -8.50
N ILE A 23 -4.28 10.85 -8.75
CA ILE A 23 -4.48 12.11 -9.48
C ILE A 23 -4.82 13.27 -8.56
N GLU A 24 -5.42 12.99 -7.39
CA GLU A 24 -5.72 13.98 -6.35
C GLU A 24 -5.46 13.40 -4.96
N VAL A 25 -4.91 14.22 -4.06
CA VAL A 25 -4.71 13.84 -2.65
C VAL A 25 -4.91 15.03 -1.72
N ARG A 26 -5.60 14.79 -0.61
CA ARG A 26 -5.79 15.74 0.48
C ARG A 26 -5.47 15.05 1.79
N ILE A 27 -4.44 15.53 2.46
CA ILE A 27 -3.97 14.98 3.73
C ILE A 27 -4.52 15.85 4.85
N ARG A 28 -5.17 15.21 5.82
CA ARG A 28 -5.61 15.84 7.07
C ARG A 28 -4.85 15.20 8.23
N LYS A 29 -5.25 15.45 9.46
CA LYS A 29 -4.48 15.02 10.63
C LYS A 29 -4.39 13.50 10.73
N ASP A 30 -5.52 12.82 10.58
CA ASP A 30 -5.70 11.39 10.86
C ASP A 30 -6.33 10.63 9.66
N GLU A 31 -6.46 11.30 8.51
CA GLU A 31 -7.04 10.73 7.30
C GLU A 31 -6.37 11.28 6.03
N VAL A 32 -6.34 10.48 4.96
CA VAL A 32 -6.05 10.92 3.60
C VAL A 32 -7.25 10.63 2.72
N GLU A 33 -7.73 11.63 2.01
CA GLU A 33 -8.72 11.46 0.93
C GLU A 33 -8.03 11.66 -0.42
N GLY A 34 -8.49 10.97 -1.45
CA GLY A 34 -7.96 11.18 -2.78
C GLY A 34 -8.77 10.54 -3.89
N VAL A 35 -8.23 10.65 -5.09
CA VAL A 35 -8.75 10.02 -6.30
C VAL A 35 -7.60 9.31 -7.00
N ILE A 36 -7.83 8.05 -7.37
CA ILE A 36 -6.93 7.29 -8.25
C ILE A 36 -7.56 7.15 -9.63
N MET A 37 -6.71 6.92 -10.62
CA MET A 37 -7.09 6.55 -11.97
C MET A 37 -6.41 5.24 -12.35
N TYR A 38 -7.20 4.30 -12.86
CA TYR A 38 -6.74 3.03 -13.41
C TYR A 38 -6.21 3.21 -14.84
N THR A 39 -5.57 2.18 -15.38
CA THR A 39 -5.03 2.20 -16.75
C THR A 39 -6.09 2.27 -17.85
N ASP A 40 -7.35 1.96 -17.54
CA ASP A 40 -8.50 2.04 -18.44
C ASP A 40 -9.30 3.35 -18.29
N ASP A 41 -8.69 4.36 -17.66
CA ASP A 41 -9.23 5.70 -17.39
C ASP A 41 -10.42 5.74 -16.41
N ASP A 42 -10.76 4.62 -15.77
CA ASP A 42 -11.72 4.60 -14.67
C ASP A 42 -11.13 5.27 -13.42
N MET A 43 -11.98 5.98 -12.68
CA MET A 43 -11.58 6.72 -11.49
C MET A 43 -12.26 6.17 -10.24
N GLN A 44 -11.49 6.06 -9.16
CA GLN A 44 -12.00 5.65 -7.85
C GLN A 44 -11.60 6.66 -6.78
N ARG A 45 -12.58 7.11 -5.99
CA ARG A 45 -12.31 7.91 -4.80
C ARG A 45 -11.95 6.99 -3.64
N PHE A 46 -11.04 7.43 -2.79
CA PHE A 46 -10.64 6.68 -1.61
C PHE A 46 -10.51 7.56 -0.36
N VAL A 47 -10.60 6.92 0.79
CA VAL A 47 -10.21 7.48 2.09
C VAL A 47 -9.41 6.45 2.88
N TRP A 48 -8.29 6.89 3.43
CA TRP A 48 -7.47 6.11 4.34
C TRP A 48 -7.46 6.77 5.72
N HIS A 49 -8.15 6.14 6.67
CA HIS A 49 -8.11 6.49 8.09
C HIS A 49 -6.89 5.82 8.73
N TYR A 50 -5.91 6.62 9.17
CA TYR A 50 -4.66 6.09 9.71
C TYR A 50 -4.43 6.50 11.15
N SER A 51 -3.87 5.58 11.94
CA SER A 51 -3.53 5.81 13.35
C SER A 51 -2.04 5.63 13.66
N ASN A 52 -1.30 4.92 12.78
CA ASN A 52 0.12 4.65 12.92
C ASN A 52 0.80 4.67 11.55
N LEU A 53 1.92 5.40 11.46
CA LEU A 53 2.70 5.58 10.25
C LEU A 53 4.13 4.99 10.33
N ASN A 54 4.47 4.30 11.42
CA ASN A 54 5.84 3.86 11.72
C ASN A 54 6.42 2.93 10.65
N HIS A 55 5.58 2.12 10.00
CA HIS A 55 6.02 1.13 9.01
C HIS A 55 5.92 1.62 7.56
N LEU A 56 5.48 2.86 7.33
CA LEU A 56 5.22 3.38 5.98
C LEU A 56 6.40 3.23 5.03
N LYS A 57 7.60 3.57 5.49
CA LYS A 57 8.79 3.57 4.64
C LYS A 57 9.14 2.16 4.18
N MET A 58 9.20 1.21 5.11
CA MET A 58 9.52 -0.18 4.78
C MET A 58 8.38 -0.83 4.00
N ALA A 59 7.12 -0.55 4.35
CA ALA A 59 5.96 -1.01 3.59
C ALA A 59 6.00 -0.52 2.13
N THR A 60 6.40 0.74 1.90
CA THR A 60 6.65 1.28 0.55
C THR A 60 7.71 0.46 -0.18
N GLU A 61 8.87 0.24 0.46
CA GLU A 61 9.97 -0.54 -0.13
C GLU A 61 9.52 -1.98 -0.47
N LEU A 62 8.73 -2.61 0.39
CA LEU A 62 8.19 -3.95 0.14
C LEU A 62 7.19 -3.97 -1.04
N LEU A 63 6.27 -3.00 -1.13
CA LEU A 63 5.35 -2.88 -2.25
C LEU A 63 6.10 -2.67 -3.58
N ASP A 64 7.14 -1.83 -3.57
CA ASP A 64 8.00 -1.61 -4.73
C ASP A 64 8.71 -2.91 -5.16
N ILE A 65 9.25 -3.68 -4.21
CA ILE A 65 9.89 -4.99 -4.47
C ILE A 65 8.89 -5.98 -5.06
N LEU A 66 7.70 -6.11 -4.44
CA LEU A 66 6.66 -7.02 -4.88
C LEU A 66 6.24 -6.71 -6.31
N LYS A 67 6.02 -5.43 -6.64
CA LYS A 67 5.66 -5.01 -8.00
C LYS A 67 6.81 -5.24 -8.99
N GLN A 68 8.04 -4.83 -8.66
CA GLN A 68 9.21 -4.96 -9.54
C GLN A 68 9.51 -6.42 -9.89
N LYS A 69 9.27 -7.34 -8.95
CA LYS A 69 9.51 -8.78 -9.14
C LYS A 69 8.30 -9.52 -9.70
N GLU A 70 7.20 -8.83 -9.98
CA GLU A 70 5.93 -9.44 -10.38
C GLU A 70 5.47 -10.50 -9.37
N TRP A 71 5.73 -10.28 -8.08
CA TRP A 71 5.38 -11.16 -6.97
C TRP A 71 4.03 -10.83 -6.34
N ILE A 72 3.29 -9.93 -6.96
CA ILE A 72 1.95 -9.54 -6.58
C ILE A 72 1.10 -9.38 -7.84
N SER A 73 -0.14 -9.87 -7.77
CA SER A 73 -1.13 -9.77 -8.85
C SER A 73 -2.37 -9.09 -8.30
N ILE A 74 -2.60 -7.85 -8.71
CA ILE A 74 -3.67 -6.94 -8.26
C ILE A 74 -3.60 -6.64 -6.76
N ASP A 75 -3.98 -7.59 -5.91
CA ASP A 75 -4.06 -7.48 -4.46
C ASP A 75 -3.41 -8.67 -3.75
N LYS A 76 -3.07 -9.73 -4.50
CA LYS A 76 -2.59 -10.99 -3.95
C LYS A 76 -1.09 -11.18 -4.17
N ILE A 77 -0.36 -11.38 -3.07
CA ILE A 77 1.05 -11.80 -3.08
C ILE A 77 1.10 -13.24 -3.57
N ILE A 78 1.80 -13.48 -4.69
CA ILE A 78 1.85 -14.80 -5.33
C ILE A 78 3.15 -15.57 -5.06
N VAL A 79 4.18 -14.88 -4.58
CA VAL A 79 5.40 -15.54 -4.08
C VAL A 79 5.09 -16.24 -2.77
N SER A 80 5.72 -17.38 -2.49
CA SER A 80 5.53 -18.03 -1.20
C SER A 80 6.11 -17.17 -0.08
N GLU A 81 5.46 -17.15 1.08
CA GLU A 81 5.92 -16.40 2.25
C GLU A 81 7.38 -16.73 2.61
N LYS A 82 7.75 -18.01 2.53
CA LYS A 82 9.11 -18.50 2.77
C LYS A 82 10.14 -17.91 1.78
N GLU A 83 9.80 -17.82 0.51
CA GLU A 83 10.69 -17.24 -0.51
C GLU A 83 10.82 -15.73 -0.34
N LEU A 84 9.72 -15.05 0.01
CA LEU A 84 9.72 -13.62 0.30
C LEU A 84 10.62 -13.31 1.51
N ILE A 85 10.43 -14.01 2.63
CA ILE A 85 11.24 -13.83 3.85
C ILE A 85 12.72 -14.04 3.52
N LYS A 86 13.06 -15.13 2.83
CA LYS A 86 14.44 -15.44 2.46
C LYS A 86 15.07 -14.31 1.61
N TYR A 87 14.33 -13.79 0.63
CA TYR A 87 14.82 -12.69 -0.20
C TYR A 87 15.05 -11.41 0.62
N LEU A 88 14.13 -11.08 1.53
CA LEU A 88 14.25 -9.89 2.38
C LEU A 88 15.44 -9.99 3.33
N GLU A 89 15.68 -11.17 3.92
CA GLU A 89 16.88 -11.45 4.72
C GLU A 89 18.17 -11.28 3.91
N GLU A 90 18.20 -11.79 2.66
CA GLU A 90 19.35 -11.67 1.76
C GLU A 90 19.71 -10.20 1.42
N ILE A 91 18.71 -9.30 1.40
CA ILE A 91 18.94 -7.85 1.20
C ILE A 91 19.09 -7.07 2.51
N GLY A 92 19.21 -7.75 3.66
CA GLY A 92 19.59 -7.18 4.94
C GLY A 92 18.44 -6.77 5.86
N TRP A 93 17.20 -7.20 5.59
CA TRP A 93 16.10 -7.02 6.53
C TRP A 93 16.22 -8.04 7.67
N ASN A 94 15.88 -7.62 8.88
CA ASN A 94 15.76 -8.55 10.01
C ASN A 94 14.34 -9.11 10.12
N MET A 95 14.21 -10.25 10.79
CA MET A 95 12.94 -10.97 10.90
C MET A 95 11.83 -10.17 11.61
N ASP A 96 12.18 -9.36 12.61
CA ASP A 96 11.20 -8.54 13.32
C ASP A 96 10.60 -7.47 12.40
N ASP A 97 11.44 -6.79 11.62
CA ASP A 97 11.02 -5.81 10.63
C ASP A 97 10.16 -6.45 9.53
N ILE A 98 10.55 -7.62 9.03
CA ILE A 98 9.79 -8.37 8.02
C ILE A 98 8.38 -8.67 8.56
N ASN A 99 8.28 -9.26 9.74
CA ASN A 99 7.00 -9.61 10.36
C ASN A 99 6.12 -8.37 10.60
N ASN A 100 6.70 -7.29 11.15
CA ASN A 100 5.96 -6.07 11.44
C ASN A 100 5.43 -5.40 10.17
N VAL A 101 6.23 -5.38 9.10
CA VAL A 101 5.85 -4.76 7.82
C VAL A 101 4.82 -5.61 7.08
N LEU A 102 4.98 -6.93 7.07
CA LEU A 102 3.98 -7.84 6.51
C LEU A 102 2.66 -7.70 7.24
N PHE A 103 2.68 -7.75 8.58
CA PHE A 103 1.48 -7.55 9.40
C PHE A 103 0.83 -6.19 9.14
N PHE A 104 1.62 -5.12 9.05
CA PHE A 104 1.13 -3.78 8.73
C PHE A 104 0.43 -3.75 7.36
N LEU A 105 1.05 -4.30 6.32
CA LEU A 105 0.50 -4.28 4.96
C LEU A 105 -0.79 -5.10 4.84
N VAL A 106 -0.83 -6.32 5.38
CA VAL A 106 -2.03 -7.18 5.28
C VAL A 106 -3.16 -6.75 6.20
N SER A 107 -2.87 -5.94 7.22
CA SER A 107 -3.88 -5.32 8.08
C SER A 107 -4.36 -3.96 7.56
N LEU A 108 -3.75 -3.46 6.49
CA LEU A 108 -4.09 -2.17 5.92
C LEU A 108 -5.35 -2.29 5.07
N ASN A 109 -6.34 -1.45 5.38
CA ASN A 109 -7.52 -1.24 4.55
C ASN A 109 -7.60 0.24 4.18
N ILE A 110 -7.78 0.52 2.88
CA ILE A 110 -8.09 1.86 2.38
C ILE A 110 -9.48 1.80 1.75
N ASN A 111 -10.41 2.57 2.27
CA ASN A 111 -11.82 2.48 1.86
C ASN A 111 -12.04 3.19 0.52
N MET A 112 -12.85 2.58 -0.32
CA MET A 112 -13.41 3.20 -1.52
C MET A 112 -14.56 4.12 -1.13
N ILE A 113 -14.74 5.22 -1.86
CA ILE A 113 -15.88 6.11 -1.71
C ILE A 113 -16.72 6.06 -2.98
N ASP A 114 -17.93 5.51 -2.88
CA ASP A 114 -18.91 5.49 -3.96
C ASP A 114 -20.15 6.27 -3.54
N GLU A 115 -20.65 7.14 -4.42
CA GLU A 115 -21.80 8.03 -4.15
C GLU A 115 -21.69 8.87 -2.85
N GLY A 116 -20.48 9.03 -2.31
CA GLY A 116 -20.19 9.77 -1.07
C GLY A 116 -20.18 8.91 0.20
N GLU A 117 -20.33 7.59 0.10
CA GLU A 117 -20.28 6.64 1.21
C GLU A 117 -19.08 5.71 1.09
N GLU A 118 -18.56 5.25 2.24
CA GLU A 118 -17.49 4.25 2.28
C GLU A 118 -18.08 2.85 1.99
N THR A 119 -17.57 2.18 0.95
CA THR A 119 -18.14 0.93 0.42
C THR A 119 -17.19 -0.25 0.58
N ASP A 120 -16.38 -0.50 -0.43
CA ASP A 120 -15.39 -1.58 -0.48
C ASP A 120 -14.00 -1.08 -0.02
N MET A 121 -13.01 -1.95 -0.03
CA MET A 121 -11.67 -1.69 0.50
C MET A 121 -10.61 -2.14 -0.48
N PHE A 122 -9.56 -1.33 -0.63
CA PHE A 122 -8.28 -1.81 -1.11
C PHE A 122 -7.52 -2.44 0.05
N PHE A 123 -7.05 -3.67 -0.15
CA PHE A 123 -6.20 -4.40 0.80
C PHE A 123 -5.27 -5.33 0.05
N VAL A 124 -4.19 -5.78 0.70
CA VAL A 124 -3.25 -6.76 0.15
C VAL A 124 -3.29 -8.03 1.00
N HIS A 125 -3.21 -9.20 0.37
CA HIS A 125 -3.25 -10.49 1.07
C HIS A 125 -2.33 -11.55 0.42
N PHE A 126 -2.15 -12.70 1.10
CA PHE A 126 -1.41 -13.87 0.61
C PHE A 126 -2.35 -14.94 0.01
#